data_AF-A0A388KER7-F1
#
_entry.id   AF-A0A388KER7-F1
#
_cell.length_a   1.000
_cell.length_b   1.000
_cell.length_c   1.000
_cell.angle_alpha   90.00
_cell.angle_beta   90.00
_cell.angle_gamma   90.00
#
_symmetry.space_group_name_H-M   'P 1'
#
loop_
_entity.id
_entity.type
_entity.pdbx_description
1 polymer ?
#
loop_
_entity_poly.entity_id
_entity_poly.type
_entity_poly.pdbx_seq_one_letter_code
_entity_poly.pdbx_strand_id
1 'polypeptide(L)'
;MAAEKQVLVRTFLVLSFVSVASISVIYFLSLRPVDSNAAAAPSPPESVCWNGPALFESHPAVRQSTPAEQQQQQEEDISLPTHDSSSPASSPSLDDVPHGRATGALVQIVGVGCRSCYVGSTCSFDVRLSSGAYWQDSELTRRRELMVKIDGPSLLEGAALPVISSVSGLQWSVSYTPFDAGVYVVTVYAECAITSQGERNGSLFFSDPIEKMHNESTNTIAEFRLTVYEEPSREGGGALCPCDGGIYGRWLPASPPNKDNDHHVSKNNDNDNDNDNDNGDAHNDVNVNDDDDDGTSGGSTNGHVASFRWQFFDCAKQVDALEFVAAMASKGIGEISFVGDSHNRRLYHHVCFLLTGHVNSSERVAQIDLSRHVSLVGEGGRRSNLTLRFLFVPGIWDGSGAYGCPLDSFGRRKEPPNLPSTGLFVFNAAHWEYELCLEPEMAYARYLPTYLEWGRRLAKQEGARLVWRSTTPFNVRTWGCSWGIFPRQRNYTAWRRRENGQGGTYLPPLGRTNAGFRLANEFAKRAADVAGFQYYDSWQVEAPFYFDSSSKDCHYSQVTSDGRMRGIVGEAVARDFMSWAATRMR
;
A
#
# COMPACT_ATOMS: atom_id res chain seq x y z
N MET A 1 -49.14 -3.51 -25.38
CA MET A 1 -48.76 -3.70 -23.95
C MET A 1 -47.68 -4.77 -23.74
N ALA A 2 -47.94 -6.08 -23.85
CA ALA A 2 -46.89 -7.11 -23.61
C ALA A 2 -45.78 -7.13 -24.69
N ALA A 3 -46.16 -6.97 -25.96
CA ALA A 3 -45.21 -6.88 -27.07
C ALA A 3 -44.33 -5.62 -27.00
N GLU A 4 -44.90 -4.48 -26.61
CA GLU A 4 -44.15 -3.22 -26.44
C GLU A 4 -43.13 -3.30 -25.29
N LYS A 5 -43.47 -3.98 -24.18
CA LYS A 5 -42.50 -4.22 -23.09
C LYS A 5 -41.32 -5.07 -23.54
N GLN A 6 -41.54 -6.09 -24.38
CA GLN A 6 -40.45 -6.90 -24.92
C GLN A 6 -39.54 -6.13 -25.87
N VAL A 7 -40.11 -5.24 -26.69
CA VAL A 7 -39.32 -4.37 -27.58
C VAL A 7 -38.50 -3.40 -26.74
N LEU A 8 -39.07 -2.77 -25.71
CA LEU A 8 -38.36 -1.83 -24.85
C LEU A 8 -37.18 -2.50 -24.11
N VAL A 9 -37.38 -3.70 -23.57
CA VAL A 9 -36.34 -4.46 -22.86
C VAL A 9 -35.22 -4.90 -23.81
N ARG A 10 -35.56 -5.36 -25.03
CA ARG A 10 -34.55 -5.71 -26.03
C ARG A 10 -33.74 -4.51 -26.48
N THR A 11 -34.39 -3.37 -26.73
CA THR A 11 -33.70 -2.12 -27.09
C THR A 11 -32.80 -1.64 -25.96
N PHE A 12 -33.25 -1.72 -24.70
CA PHE A 12 -32.43 -1.35 -23.54
C PHE A 12 -31.21 -2.26 -23.37
N LEU A 13 -31.36 -3.57 -23.57
CA LEU A 13 -30.25 -4.52 -23.52
C LEU A 13 -29.24 -4.28 -24.65
N VAL A 14 -29.70 -4.05 -25.88
CA VAL A 14 -28.82 -3.75 -27.02
C VAL A 14 -28.05 -2.45 -26.78
N LEU A 15 -28.72 -1.39 -26.32
CA LEU A 15 -28.06 -0.12 -25.99
C LEU A 15 -27.07 -0.26 -24.82
N SER A 16 -27.39 -1.09 -23.82
CA SER A 16 -26.47 -1.39 -22.72
C SER A 16 -25.23 -2.14 -23.20
N PHE A 17 -25.39 -3.15 -24.05
CA PHE A 17 -24.26 -3.89 -24.64
C PHE A 17 -23.39 -3.00 -25.53
N VAL A 18 -24.00 -2.14 -26.35
CA VAL A 18 -23.26 -1.17 -27.19
C VAL A 18 -22.54 -0.16 -26.31
N SER A 19 -23.14 0.32 -25.23
CA SER A 19 -22.49 1.24 -24.29
C SER A 19 -21.31 0.59 -23.57
N VAL A 20 -21.44 -0.65 -23.09
CA VAL A 20 -20.35 -1.38 -22.42
C VAL A 20 -19.22 -1.68 -23.40
N ALA A 21 -19.53 -2.14 -24.61
CA ALA A 21 -18.52 -2.36 -25.65
C ALA A 21 -17.81 -1.06 -26.05
N SER A 22 -18.54 0.05 -26.15
CA SER A 22 -17.98 1.36 -26.49
C SER A 22 -17.11 1.91 -25.36
N ILE A 23 -17.49 1.73 -24.10
CA ILE A 23 -16.68 2.09 -22.94
C ILE A 23 -15.39 1.25 -22.90
N SER A 24 -15.47 -0.05 -23.19
CA SER A 24 -14.28 -0.91 -23.30
C SER A 24 -13.35 -0.48 -24.44
N VAL A 25 -13.90 -0.14 -25.61
CA VAL A 25 -13.11 0.35 -26.75
C VAL A 25 -12.48 1.72 -26.45
N ILE A 26 -13.20 2.63 -25.80
CA ILE A 26 -12.65 3.92 -25.34
C ILE A 26 -11.58 3.68 -24.28
N TYR A 27 -11.77 2.73 -23.37
CA TYR A 27 -10.75 2.34 -22.39
C TYR A 27 -9.47 1.81 -23.06
N PHE A 28 -9.61 0.99 -24.10
CA PHE A 28 -8.47 0.49 -24.89
C PHE A 28 -7.81 1.56 -25.77
N LEU A 29 -8.55 2.55 -26.27
CA LEU A 29 -8.01 3.64 -27.08
C LEU A 29 -7.39 4.75 -26.24
N SER A 30 -7.91 5.04 -25.05
CA SER A 30 -7.36 6.02 -24.09
C SER A 30 -6.10 5.52 -23.38
N LEU A 31 -5.77 4.24 -23.49
CA LEU A 31 -4.50 3.66 -23.02
C LEU A 31 -3.43 3.58 -24.12
N ARG A 32 -3.73 4.01 -25.35
CA ARG A 32 -2.68 4.15 -26.37
C ARG A 32 -1.94 5.46 -26.13
N PRO A 33 -0.60 5.43 -25.99
CA PRO A 33 0.17 6.67 -26.05
C PRO A 33 -0.11 7.35 -27.40
N VAL A 34 -0.22 8.68 -27.37
CA VAL A 34 -0.43 9.49 -28.56
C VAL A 34 0.80 9.30 -29.46
N ASP A 35 0.66 8.51 -30.52
CA ASP A 35 1.66 8.39 -31.58
C ASP A 35 1.78 9.74 -32.30
N SER A 36 2.66 10.58 -31.78
CA SER A 36 3.07 11.79 -32.43
C SER A 36 4.00 11.40 -33.58
N ASN A 37 3.48 11.46 -34.81
CA ASN A 37 4.22 11.30 -36.07
C ASN A 37 5.21 12.47 -36.31
N ALA A 38 5.98 12.86 -35.31
CA ALA A 38 7.18 13.66 -35.49
C ALA A 38 8.32 12.69 -35.82
N ALA A 39 9.04 12.94 -36.91
CA ALA A 39 10.23 12.18 -37.27
C ALA A 39 11.14 12.05 -36.04
N ALA A 40 11.34 10.82 -35.56
CA ALA A 40 12.03 10.54 -34.32
C ALA A 40 13.47 11.06 -34.42
N ALA A 41 13.72 12.19 -33.77
CA ALA A 41 15.08 12.54 -33.38
C ALA A 41 15.64 11.34 -32.59
N PRO A 42 16.92 10.98 -32.76
CA PRO A 42 17.53 9.88 -32.02
C PRO A 42 17.24 10.11 -30.54
N SER A 43 16.53 9.16 -29.92
CA SER A 43 16.22 9.24 -28.51
C SER A 43 17.55 9.36 -27.76
N PRO A 44 17.68 10.30 -26.82
CA PRO A 44 18.87 10.36 -25.98
C PRO A 44 19.08 8.97 -25.35
N PRO A 45 20.34 8.51 -25.21
CA PRO A 45 20.62 7.18 -24.68
C PRO A 45 19.90 7.01 -23.34
N GLU A 46 19.08 5.96 -23.24
CA GLU A 46 18.34 5.64 -22.01
C GLU A 46 19.32 5.63 -20.83
N SER A 47 19.04 6.45 -19.82
CA SER A 47 19.86 6.46 -18.63
C SER A 47 19.61 5.22 -17.79
N VAL A 48 20.64 4.42 -17.58
CA VAL A 48 20.62 3.25 -16.70
C VAL A 48 20.85 3.71 -15.26
N CYS A 49 19.85 3.53 -14.39
CA CYS A 49 19.94 3.73 -12.94
C CYS A 49 20.79 2.63 -12.29
N TRP A 50 20.57 1.40 -12.73
CA TRP A 50 21.09 0.20 -12.11
C TRP A 50 21.04 -0.95 -13.12
N ASN A 51 22.06 -1.80 -13.12
CA ASN A 51 22.13 -2.99 -13.96
C ASN A 51 22.96 -4.05 -13.22
N GLY A 52 22.37 -5.20 -12.93
CA GLY A 52 23.01 -6.23 -12.13
C GLY A 52 22.15 -7.48 -11.92
N PRO A 53 22.71 -8.52 -11.27
CA PRO A 53 21.93 -9.68 -10.84
C PRO A 53 20.95 -9.29 -9.73
N ALA A 54 19.75 -9.88 -9.71
CA ALA A 54 18.79 -9.66 -8.63
C ALA A 54 19.42 -9.94 -7.25
N LEU A 55 19.19 -9.05 -6.28
CA LEU A 55 19.83 -9.12 -4.95
C LEU A 55 19.42 -10.34 -4.10
N PHE A 56 18.44 -11.15 -4.53
CA PHE A 56 18.10 -12.44 -3.91
C PHE A 56 19.20 -13.47 -3.94
N GLU A 57 20.12 -13.35 -4.89
CA GLU A 57 21.21 -14.30 -5.07
C GLU A 57 22.38 -14.01 -4.10
N SER A 58 22.09 -13.53 -2.89
CA SER A 58 23.10 -13.40 -1.84
C SER A 58 23.64 -14.80 -1.52
N HIS A 59 24.90 -14.98 -1.93
CA HIS A 59 25.78 -16.14 -1.91
C HIS A 59 25.21 -17.44 -1.30
N PRO A 60 25.20 -18.58 -2.03
CA PRO A 60 25.14 -19.87 -1.35
C PRO A 60 26.25 -19.84 -0.31
N ALA A 61 25.89 -20.04 0.96
CA ALA A 61 26.81 -20.02 2.08
C ALA A 61 28.07 -20.76 1.63
N VAL A 62 29.16 -20.03 1.40
CA VAL A 62 30.45 -20.63 1.13
C VAL A 62 30.71 -21.39 2.43
N ARG A 63 30.45 -22.70 2.41
CA ARG A 63 30.93 -23.61 3.45
C ARG A 63 32.40 -23.32 3.51
N GLN A 64 32.83 -22.59 4.53
CA GLN A 64 34.22 -22.54 4.92
C GLN A 64 34.58 -23.99 5.21
N SER A 65 35.22 -24.64 4.23
CA SER A 65 35.92 -25.87 4.48
C SER A 65 36.97 -25.54 5.52
N THR A 66 36.79 -26.09 6.72
CA THR A 66 37.74 -26.06 7.81
C THR A 66 39.13 -26.42 7.26
N PRO A 67 40.16 -25.56 7.40
CA PRO A 67 41.52 -25.97 7.08
C PRO A 67 41.99 -26.88 8.21
N ALA A 68 42.22 -28.16 7.88
CA ALA A 68 42.98 -29.04 8.74
C ALA A 68 44.48 -28.71 8.61
N GLU A 69 45.09 -28.42 9.76
CA GLU A 69 46.48 -28.56 10.17
C GLU A 69 47.62 -28.65 9.12
N GLN A 70 48.45 -27.60 9.16
CA GLN A 70 49.91 -27.62 9.36
C GLN A 70 50.78 -28.66 8.62
N GLN A 71 51.72 -28.14 7.82
CA GLN A 71 53.16 -28.33 8.12
C GLN A 71 54.04 -27.21 7.53
N GLN A 72 55.08 -26.90 8.31
CA GLN A 72 56.03 -25.78 8.23
C GLN A 72 57.09 -25.91 7.13
N GLN A 73 57.58 -24.77 6.62
CA GLN A 73 58.99 -24.37 6.46
C GLN A 73 59.02 -22.92 5.91
N GLN A 74 59.49 -21.91 6.68
CA GLN A 74 60.83 -21.29 6.61
C GLN A 74 61.20 -20.87 5.17
N GLU A 75 61.40 -19.58 4.84
CA GLU A 75 62.48 -18.70 5.30
C GLU A 75 62.15 -17.20 5.15
N GLU A 76 62.90 -16.40 5.92
CA GLU A 76 62.99 -14.95 5.96
C GLU A 76 63.45 -14.35 4.61
N ASP A 77 62.96 -13.15 4.26
CA ASP A 77 63.93 -12.09 3.92
C ASP A 77 63.38 -10.67 4.05
N ILE A 78 64.27 -9.81 4.54
CA ILE A 78 64.10 -8.40 4.89
C ILE A 78 64.41 -7.55 3.66
N SER A 79 63.51 -6.63 3.27
CA SER A 79 63.93 -5.37 2.63
C SER A 79 62.83 -4.30 2.60
N LEU A 80 63.12 -3.18 3.27
CA LEU A 80 62.62 -1.84 2.93
C LEU A 80 63.31 -1.38 1.63
N PRO A 81 62.65 -0.57 0.78
CA PRO A 81 62.91 0.87 0.87
C PRO A 81 61.74 1.81 0.56
N THR A 82 61.91 3.02 1.10
CA THR A 82 61.33 4.32 0.76
C THR A 82 61.35 4.67 -0.74
N HIS A 83 60.29 5.28 -1.27
CA HIS A 83 60.34 6.62 -1.89
C HIS A 83 58.97 7.15 -2.35
N ASP A 84 58.80 8.45 -2.15
CA ASP A 84 57.81 9.35 -2.74
C ASP A 84 57.67 9.21 -4.26
N SER A 85 56.45 9.38 -4.78
CA SER A 85 56.17 10.29 -5.91
C SER A 85 54.68 10.42 -6.21
N SER A 86 54.25 11.67 -6.22
CA SER A 86 53.00 12.22 -6.75
C SER A 86 52.66 11.75 -8.17
N SER A 87 51.38 11.44 -8.42
CA SER A 87 50.76 11.46 -9.76
C SER A 87 49.23 11.63 -9.65
N PRO A 88 48.58 12.20 -10.68
CA PRO A 88 47.30 12.90 -10.56
C PRO A 88 46.08 11.97 -10.68
N ALA A 89 44.95 12.49 -10.20
CA ALA A 89 43.64 11.88 -10.23
C ALA A 89 43.26 11.34 -11.63
N SER A 90 43.18 10.02 -11.74
CA SER A 90 42.52 9.31 -12.83
C SER A 90 41.04 9.11 -12.47
N SER A 91 40.16 9.63 -13.32
CA SER A 91 38.71 9.35 -13.32
C SER A 91 38.46 7.84 -13.33
N PRO A 92 37.46 7.32 -12.60
CA PRO A 92 37.17 5.89 -12.60
C PRO A 92 36.60 5.48 -13.96
N SER A 93 37.30 4.58 -14.65
CA SER A 93 36.82 3.93 -15.87
C SER A 93 35.68 2.98 -15.54
N LEU A 94 34.62 3.04 -16.34
CA LEU A 94 33.35 2.32 -16.18
C LEU A 94 33.42 0.82 -16.53
N ASP A 95 34.61 0.21 -16.60
CA ASP A 95 34.85 -1.08 -17.27
C ASP A 95 35.19 -2.26 -16.35
N ASP A 96 35.25 -2.10 -15.03
CA ASP A 96 35.43 -3.23 -14.10
C ASP A 96 34.08 -3.72 -13.55
N VAL A 97 33.25 -4.27 -14.45
CA VAL A 97 32.16 -5.18 -14.05
C VAL A 97 32.65 -6.61 -14.29
N PRO A 98 32.83 -7.45 -13.25
CA PRO A 98 33.35 -8.79 -13.43
C PRO A 98 32.41 -9.62 -14.31
N HIS A 99 32.94 -10.11 -15.44
CA HIS A 99 32.27 -11.06 -16.33
C HIS A 99 32.21 -12.46 -15.70
N GLY A 100 31.45 -12.59 -14.61
CA GLY A 100 30.92 -13.87 -14.16
C GLY A 100 29.80 -14.30 -15.10
N ARG A 101 29.81 -15.56 -15.53
CA ARG A 101 28.73 -16.20 -16.30
C ARG A 101 27.50 -16.34 -15.39
N ALA A 102 26.82 -15.24 -15.10
CA ALA A 102 25.61 -15.22 -14.29
C ALA A 102 24.47 -15.79 -15.15
N THR A 103 24.05 -17.01 -14.83
CA THR A 103 22.77 -17.58 -15.27
C THR A 103 21.57 -16.99 -14.53
N GLY A 104 21.79 -15.94 -13.72
CA GLY A 104 20.79 -15.27 -12.89
C GLY A 104 19.91 -14.29 -13.67
N ALA A 105 18.73 -14.03 -13.14
CA ALA A 105 17.83 -13.02 -13.69
C ALA A 105 18.51 -11.63 -13.58
N LEU A 106 18.81 -11.00 -14.72
CA LEU A 106 19.32 -9.64 -14.73
C LEU A 106 18.13 -8.70 -14.50
N VAL A 107 18.31 -7.80 -13.56
CA VAL A 107 17.39 -6.68 -13.35
C VAL A 107 18.05 -5.46 -14.02
N GLN A 108 17.27 -4.68 -14.75
CA GLN A 108 17.75 -3.48 -15.39
C GLN A 108 16.79 -2.35 -15.06
N ILE A 109 17.32 -1.28 -14.49
CA ILE A 109 16.53 -0.10 -14.14
C ILE A 109 16.95 1.04 -15.04
N VAL A 110 16.01 1.55 -15.84
CA VAL A 110 16.27 2.52 -16.91
C VAL A 110 15.20 3.58 -16.98
N GLY A 111 15.56 4.84 -17.18
CA GLY A 111 14.58 5.90 -17.38
C GLY A 111 15.07 7.27 -16.94
N VAL A 112 14.26 8.30 -17.19
CA VAL A 112 14.64 9.70 -16.99
C VAL A 112 14.87 10.03 -15.51
N GLY A 113 14.12 9.37 -14.62
CA GLY A 113 14.27 9.48 -13.17
C GLY A 113 15.66 9.10 -12.66
N CYS A 114 16.48 8.41 -13.46
CA CYS A 114 17.85 8.02 -13.11
C CYS A 114 18.86 9.16 -13.11
N ARG A 115 18.68 10.17 -13.97
CA ARG A 115 19.67 11.26 -14.15
C ARG A 115 19.19 12.59 -13.64
N SER A 116 17.91 12.87 -13.80
CA SER A 116 17.34 14.18 -13.51
C SER A 116 15.88 14.03 -13.10
N CYS A 117 15.64 14.13 -11.81
CA CYS A 117 14.31 14.32 -11.25
C CYS A 117 14.28 15.65 -10.51
N TYR A 118 13.19 16.41 -10.61
CA TYR A 118 13.06 17.73 -9.99
C TYR A 118 11.89 17.72 -9.01
N VAL A 119 12.00 18.53 -7.96
CA VAL A 119 10.91 18.78 -7.01
C VAL A 119 9.64 19.21 -7.76
N GLY A 120 8.49 18.62 -7.41
CA GLY A 120 7.18 18.90 -8.00
C GLY A 120 6.95 18.30 -9.38
N SER A 121 7.95 17.66 -10.00
CA SER A 121 7.80 16.97 -11.28
C SER A 121 7.50 15.49 -11.11
N THR A 122 6.65 14.93 -11.96
CA THR A 122 6.49 13.47 -12.04
C THR A 122 7.69 12.87 -12.76
N CYS A 123 8.42 12.03 -12.04
CA CYS A 123 9.58 11.31 -12.52
C CYS A 123 9.23 9.85 -12.73
N SER A 124 9.94 9.19 -13.64
CA SER A 124 9.75 7.77 -13.88
C SER A 124 11.03 7.02 -14.21
N PHE A 125 11.03 5.74 -13.85
CA PHE A 125 12.00 4.76 -14.32
C PHE A 125 11.27 3.45 -14.59
N ASP A 126 11.82 2.65 -15.47
CA ASP A 126 11.36 1.31 -15.77
C ASP A 126 12.21 0.29 -15.05
N VAL A 127 11.56 -0.74 -14.51
CA VAL A 127 12.20 -1.95 -14.00
C VAL A 127 11.99 -3.03 -15.04
N ARG A 128 13.07 -3.52 -15.65
CA ARG A 128 13.09 -4.58 -16.67
C ARG A 128 13.73 -5.83 -16.08
N LEU A 129 13.13 -7.00 -16.29
CA LEU A 129 13.66 -8.29 -15.88
C LEU A 129 13.98 -9.14 -17.11
N SER A 130 15.23 -9.54 -17.28
CA SER A 130 15.73 -10.24 -18.47
C SER A 130 15.29 -11.69 -18.57
N SER A 131 15.06 -12.34 -17.43
CA SER A 131 14.59 -13.72 -17.37
C SER A 131 13.12 -13.75 -17.03
N GLY A 132 12.31 -14.03 -18.05
CA GLY A 132 10.93 -14.41 -17.84
C GLY A 132 10.82 -15.66 -16.98
N ALA A 133 11.78 -16.59 -16.94
CA ALA A 133 11.61 -17.91 -16.31
C ALA A 133 11.17 -17.87 -14.83
N TYR A 134 11.60 -16.87 -14.05
CA TYR A 134 11.18 -16.71 -12.65
C TYR A 134 9.76 -16.14 -12.50
N TRP A 135 9.17 -15.64 -13.58
CA TRP A 135 7.88 -14.95 -13.62
C TRP A 135 6.92 -15.43 -14.74
N GLN A 136 7.38 -16.29 -15.65
CA GLN A 136 6.71 -16.76 -16.86
C GLN A 136 5.72 -17.89 -16.59
N ASP A 137 5.60 -18.31 -15.33
CA ASP A 137 4.38 -18.99 -14.96
C ASP A 137 3.25 -17.97 -15.10
N SER A 138 2.58 -17.99 -16.26
CA SER A 138 1.50 -17.08 -16.67
C SER A 138 0.37 -16.97 -15.64
N GLU A 139 0.31 -17.96 -14.74
CA GLU A 139 -0.53 -17.96 -13.56
C GLU A 139 0.00 -17.04 -12.45
N LEU A 140 1.31 -17.07 -12.16
CA LEU A 140 2.03 -16.27 -11.14
C LEU A 140 2.35 -14.83 -11.55
N THR A 141 2.40 -14.51 -12.84
CA THR A 141 2.76 -13.15 -13.29
C THR A 141 1.73 -12.10 -12.88
N ARG A 142 0.45 -12.50 -12.69
CA ARG A 142 -0.59 -11.65 -12.08
C ARG A 142 -0.51 -11.57 -10.55
N ARG A 143 0.32 -12.41 -9.92
CA ARG A 143 0.32 -12.68 -8.46
C ARG A 143 1.46 -12.00 -7.72
N ARG A 144 2.43 -11.43 -8.44
CA ARG A 144 3.62 -10.84 -7.84
C ARG A 144 3.54 -9.33 -7.89
N GLU A 145 3.68 -8.74 -6.72
CA GLU A 145 3.62 -7.30 -6.55
C GLU A 145 5.04 -6.74 -6.66
N LEU A 146 5.23 -5.79 -7.57
CA LEU A 146 6.42 -4.96 -7.56
C LEU A 146 6.14 -3.76 -6.66
N MET A 147 6.86 -3.66 -5.56
CA MET A 147 6.77 -2.53 -4.64
C MET A 147 8.03 -1.70 -4.74
N VAL A 148 7.88 -0.38 -4.73
CA VAL A 148 9.02 0.54 -4.80
C VAL A 148 8.93 1.50 -3.63
N LYS A 149 9.86 1.35 -2.69
CA LYS A 149 10.08 2.31 -1.61
C LYS A 149 11.16 3.29 -2.05
N ILE A 150 10.90 4.59 -1.88
CA ILE A 150 11.86 5.65 -2.20
C ILE A 150 12.06 6.46 -0.91
N ASP A 151 13.16 6.19 -0.21
CA ASP A 151 13.43 6.69 1.14
C ASP A 151 14.52 7.78 1.11
N GLY A 152 14.32 8.91 1.77
CA GLY A 152 15.23 10.06 1.68
C GLY A 152 14.75 11.25 2.52
N PRO A 153 14.87 12.49 2.02
CA PRO A 153 14.33 13.68 2.68
C PRO A 153 12.85 13.57 3.04
N SER A 154 12.09 12.84 2.21
CA SER A 154 10.76 12.35 2.50
C SER A 154 10.64 10.89 2.09
N LEU A 155 9.67 10.17 2.65
CA LEU A 155 9.32 8.84 2.18
C LEU A 155 8.27 8.97 1.07
N LEU A 156 8.57 8.36 -0.08
CA LEU A 156 7.68 8.29 -1.23
C LEU A 156 7.42 6.82 -1.60
N GLU A 157 6.26 6.58 -2.20
CA GLU A 157 5.93 5.32 -2.84
C GLU A 157 6.00 5.49 -4.37
N GLY A 158 6.71 4.57 -5.02
CA GLY A 158 6.78 4.53 -6.47
C GLY A 158 5.60 3.75 -7.03
N ALA A 159 4.71 4.42 -7.75
CA ALA A 159 3.58 3.79 -8.41
C ALA A 159 4.06 2.92 -9.58
N ALA A 160 4.23 1.62 -9.32
CA ALA A 160 4.65 0.63 -10.30
C ALA A 160 3.45 0.09 -11.09
N LEU A 161 3.48 0.28 -12.41
CA LEU A 161 2.48 -0.24 -13.35
C LEU A 161 3.15 -1.18 -14.35
N PRO A 162 2.59 -2.37 -14.63
CA PRO A 162 3.14 -3.26 -15.65
C PRO A 162 3.05 -2.59 -17.03
N VAL A 163 4.15 -2.59 -17.76
CA VAL A 163 4.20 -2.22 -19.19
C VAL A 163 3.85 -3.47 -19.97
N ILE A 164 2.89 -3.39 -20.89
CA ILE A 164 2.44 -4.55 -21.70
C ILE A 164 3.67 -5.19 -22.35
N SER A 165 4.01 -6.38 -21.86
CA SER A 165 5.27 -7.04 -22.15
C SER A 165 5.35 -7.44 -23.62
N SER A 166 6.49 -7.15 -24.23
CA SER A 166 6.94 -7.83 -25.44
C SER A 166 7.42 -9.24 -25.07
N VAL A 167 7.57 -10.10 -26.08
CA VAL A 167 7.87 -11.55 -25.96
C VAL A 167 9.16 -11.85 -25.16
N SER A 168 10.00 -10.84 -24.86
CA SER A 168 11.35 -11.00 -24.32
C SER A 168 11.56 -10.64 -22.84
N GLY A 169 10.55 -10.19 -22.07
CA GLY A 169 10.77 -9.90 -20.64
C GLY A 169 9.59 -9.22 -19.93
N LEU A 170 9.71 -9.07 -18.61
CA LEU A 170 8.76 -8.28 -17.81
C LEU A 170 9.29 -6.88 -17.57
N GLN A 171 8.40 -5.91 -17.67
CA GLN A 171 8.71 -4.51 -17.48
C GLN A 171 7.62 -3.84 -16.67
N TRP A 172 8.02 -3.01 -15.72
CA TRP A 172 7.14 -2.11 -15.00
C TRP A 172 7.63 -0.69 -15.20
N SER A 173 6.73 0.26 -15.37
CA SER A 173 7.04 1.67 -15.32
C SER A 173 6.64 2.17 -13.94
N VAL A 174 7.61 2.75 -13.24
CA VAL A 174 7.47 3.28 -11.89
C VAL A 174 7.41 4.78 -12.01
N SER A 175 6.36 5.39 -11.47
CA SER A 175 6.19 6.84 -11.42
C SER A 175 6.14 7.35 -9.98
N TYR A 176 6.73 8.49 -9.72
CA TYR A 176 6.74 9.14 -8.41
C TYR A 176 6.90 10.65 -8.57
N THR A 177 6.43 11.42 -7.57
CA THR A 177 6.52 12.88 -7.57
C THR A 177 7.15 13.33 -6.25
N PRO A 178 8.45 13.67 -6.21
CA PRO A 178 9.09 14.15 -4.99
C PRO A 178 8.74 15.62 -4.73
N PHE A 179 8.58 15.97 -3.46
CA PHE A 179 8.35 17.37 -3.02
C PHE A 179 9.52 17.94 -2.21
N ASP A 180 10.59 17.16 -2.05
CA ASP A 180 11.81 17.56 -1.36
C ASP A 180 13.02 17.23 -2.24
N ALA A 181 13.97 18.15 -2.31
CA ALA A 181 15.23 17.91 -2.99
C ALA A 181 16.16 17.09 -2.09
N GLY A 182 17.01 16.27 -2.70
CA GLY A 182 18.03 15.50 -2.00
C GLY A 182 18.27 14.12 -2.61
N VAL A 183 19.01 13.30 -1.87
CA VAL A 183 19.35 11.94 -2.28
C VAL A 183 18.36 10.98 -1.68
N TYR A 184 17.75 10.17 -2.53
CA TYR A 184 16.83 9.10 -2.15
C TYR A 184 17.48 7.73 -2.42
N VAL A 185 17.22 6.78 -1.54
CA VAL A 185 17.51 5.36 -1.72
C VAL A 185 16.23 4.69 -2.21
N VAL A 186 16.29 4.11 -3.40
CA VAL A 186 15.20 3.33 -3.97
C VAL A 186 15.43 1.87 -3.68
N THR A 187 14.46 1.24 -3.04
CA THR A 187 14.43 -0.21 -2.81
C THR A 187 13.24 -0.79 -3.56
N VAL A 188 13.54 -1.70 -4.51
CA VAL A 188 12.54 -2.40 -5.29
C VAL A 188 12.34 -3.78 -4.67
N TYR A 189 11.12 -4.10 -4.27
CA TYR A 189 10.73 -5.39 -3.72
C TYR A 189 9.87 -6.17 -4.71
N ALA A 190 10.06 -7.48 -4.75
CA ALA A 190 9.11 -8.45 -5.28
C ALA A 190 8.45 -9.11 -4.08
N GLU A 191 7.19 -8.79 -3.83
CA GLU A 191 6.39 -9.45 -2.81
C GLU A 191 5.50 -10.54 -3.43
N CYS A 192 5.08 -11.49 -2.59
CA CYS A 192 4.19 -12.59 -2.96
C CYS A 192 4.75 -13.60 -3.98
N ALA A 193 6.06 -13.84 -3.97
CA ALA A 193 6.63 -14.98 -4.68
C ALA A 193 6.30 -16.27 -3.92
N ILE A 194 5.19 -16.93 -4.24
CA ILE A 194 5.02 -18.32 -3.85
C ILE A 194 6.17 -19.09 -4.49
N THR A 195 7.10 -19.56 -3.68
CA THR A 195 8.19 -20.42 -4.13
C THR A 195 7.55 -21.63 -4.78
N SER A 196 7.86 -21.88 -6.05
CA SER A 196 7.51 -23.15 -6.68
C SER A 196 8.20 -24.21 -5.85
N GLN A 197 7.44 -24.96 -5.05
CA GLN A 197 7.98 -26.11 -4.34
C GLN A 197 8.72 -26.95 -5.37
N GLY A 198 10.04 -27.01 -5.23
CA GLY A 198 10.88 -27.83 -6.07
C GLY A 198 10.30 -29.24 -6.12
N GLU A 199 10.40 -29.84 -7.29
CA GLU A 199 9.97 -31.18 -7.68
C GLU A 199 10.42 -32.28 -6.68
N ARG A 200 9.93 -32.27 -5.45
CA ARG A 200 10.08 -33.36 -4.50
C ARG A 200 8.96 -34.34 -4.80
N ASN A 201 9.19 -35.13 -5.85
CA ASN A 201 8.59 -36.44 -6.10
C ASN A 201 7.11 -36.59 -5.67
N GLY A 202 6.20 -36.02 -6.46
CA GLY A 202 4.86 -36.58 -6.66
C GLY A 202 3.84 -36.49 -5.52
N SER A 203 4.10 -35.73 -4.46
CA SER A 203 3.11 -35.50 -3.39
C SER A 203 2.76 -34.01 -3.29
N LEU A 204 1.65 -33.62 -3.91
CA LEU A 204 1.00 -32.30 -3.83
C LEU A 204 0.31 -32.09 -2.45
N PHE A 205 0.98 -32.46 -1.36
CA PHE A 205 0.50 -32.19 -0.01
C PHE A 205 1.32 -31.05 0.59
N PHE A 206 0.65 -29.93 0.83
CA PHE A 206 1.10 -28.78 1.60
C PHE A 206 1.38 -29.17 3.07
N SER A 207 2.38 -30.02 3.33
CA SER A 207 2.70 -30.52 4.68
C SER A 207 3.73 -29.68 5.43
N ASP A 208 4.40 -28.72 4.77
CA ASP A 208 5.25 -27.78 5.48
C ASP A 208 4.39 -26.66 6.10
N PRO A 209 4.49 -26.42 7.43
CA PRO A 209 3.68 -25.42 8.11
C PRO A 209 3.96 -24.02 7.55
N ILE A 210 2.88 -23.35 7.15
CA ILE A 210 2.81 -21.98 6.59
C ILE A 210 3.57 -20.95 7.45
N GLU A 211 3.77 -21.23 8.73
CA GLU A 211 4.54 -20.39 9.66
C GLU A 211 5.97 -20.08 9.15
N LYS A 212 6.59 -20.94 8.33
CA LYS A 212 7.92 -20.66 7.77
C LYS A 212 7.92 -19.81 6.49
N MET A 213 6.79 -19.63 5.81
CA MET A 213 6.71 -18.80 4.59
C MET A 213 6.65 -17.29 4.89
N HIS A 214 6.37 -16.89 6.13
CA HIS A 214 6.33 -15.47 6.53
C HIS A 214 7.67 -14.74 6.35
N ASN A 215 8.81 -15.46 6.34
CA ASN A 215 10.13 -14.85 6.17
C ASN A 215 10.59 -14.71 4.70
N GLU A 216 9.86 -15.24 3.72
CA GLU A 216 10.20 -15.13 2.29
C GLU A 216 9.45 -13.97 1.58
N SER A 217 8.64 -13.19 2.31
CA SER A 217 7.65 -12.25 1.76
C SER A 217 8.23 -10.96 1.20
N THR A 218 9.47 -10.57 1.54
CA THR A 218 10.08 -9.32 1.05
C THR A 218 11.43 -9.57 0.45
N ASN A 219 11.37 -9.91 -0.81
CA ASN A 219 12.53 -10.09 -1.62
C ASN A 219 12.86 -8.68 -2.21
N THR A 220 13.86 -7.98 -1.66
CA THR A 220 14.57 -6.86 -2.33
C THR A 220 15.25 -7.27 -3.65
N ILE A 221 14.73 -6.84 -4.79
CA ILE A 221 15.24 -7.17 -6.14
C ILE A 221 16.44 -6.30 -6.49
N ALA A 222 16.35 -5.01 -6.15
CA ALA A 222 17.31 -4.01 -6.52
C ALA A 222 17.31 -2.86 -5.50
N GLU A 223 18.47 -2.26 -5.31
CA GLU A 223 18.65 -1.07 -4.49
C GLU A 223 19.60 -0.12 -5.21
N PHE A 224 19.22 1.15 -5.31
CA PHE A 224 20.02 2.18 -5.98
C PHE A 224 19.69 3.57 -5.44
N ARG A 225 20.49 4.57 -5.81
CA ARG A 225 20.30 5.95 -5.39
C ARG A 225 19.74 6.80 -6.53
N LEU A 226 18.84 7.71 -6.16
CA LEU A 226 18.33 8.77 -7.02
C LEU A 226 18.66 10.13 -6.41
N THR A 227 18.89 11.13 -7.26
CA THR A 227 19.06 12.52 -6.82
C THR A 227 17.92 13.35 -7.37
N VAL A 228 17.17 13.99 -6.46
CA VAL A 228 16.13 14.96 -6.79
C VAL A 228 16.71 16.36 -6.62
N TYR A 229 16.66 17.14 -7.69
CA TYR A 229 17.16 18.50 -7.73
C TYR A 229 16.04 19.50 -7.41
N GLU A 230 16.42 20.66 -6.88
CA GLU A 230 15.51 21.81 -6.85
C GLU A 230 15.15 22.21 -8.29
N GLU A 231 13.90 22.62 -8.51
CA GLU A 231 13.51 23.10 -9.84
C GLU A 231 14.32 24.37 -10.14
N PRO A 232 15.06 24.42 -11.28
CA PRO A 232 15.78 25.63 -11.65
C PRO A 232 14.74 26.73 -11.78
N SER A 233 14.91 27.82 -11.03
CA SER A 233 13.97 28.94 -10.92
C SER A 233 13.51 29.40 -12.31
N ARG A 234 12.44 28.80 -12.83
CA ARG A 234 11.87 29.18 -14.11
C ARG A 234 11.10 30.46 -13.83
N GLU A 235 11.68 31.57 -14.28
CA GLU A 235 11.00 32.85 -14.33
C GLU A 235 9.64 32.67 -15.04
N GLY A 236 8.56 32.49 -14.27
CA GLY A 236 7.18 32.42 -14.77
C GLY A 236 6.47 31.06 -14.70
N GLY A 237 7.11 29.97 -14.25
CA GLY A 237 6.44 28.68 -14.08
C GLY A 237 6.74 28.11 -12.70
N GLY A 238 5.92 28.42 -11.70
CA GLY A 238 6.09 27.86 -10.36
C GLY A 238 5.81 26.36 -10.36
N ALA A 239 6.64 25.58 -9.67
CA ALA A 239 6.38 24.18 -9.33
C ALA A 239 4.92 24.00 -8.90
N LEU A 240 4.28 22.94 -9.37
CA LEU A 240 2.95 22.57 -8.88
C LEU A 240 3.03 22.39 -7.36
N CYS A 241 2.26 23.21 -6.65
CA CYS A 241 2.13 23.14 -5.22
C CYS A 241 1.48 21.78 -4.86
N PRO A 242 2.06 20.96 -3.95
CA PRO A 242 1.54 19.63 -3.63
C PRO A 242 0.06 19.63 -3.22
N CYS A 243 -0.34 20.71 -2.53
CA CYS A 243 -1.71 20.92 -2.08
C CYS A 243 -2.73 21.07 -3.22
N ASP A 244 -2.29 21.44 -4.44
CA ASP A 244 -3.16 21.47 -5.63
C ASP A 244 -3.44 20.08 -6.19
N GLY A 245 -2.51 19.15 -5.99
CA GLY A 245 -2.72 17.72 -6.24
C GLY A 245 -3.54 17.02 -5.15
N GLY A 246 -3.94 17.74 -4.09
CA GLY A 246 -4.69 17.17 -2.96
C GLY A 246 -3.83 16.42 -1.95
N ILE A 247 -2.50 16.56 -2.02
CA ILE A 247 -1.56 15.98 -1.05
C ILE A 247 -1.15 17.08 -0.07
N TYR A 248 -1.53 16.95 1.20
CA TYR A 248 -1.31 18.02 2.18
C TYR A 248 -0.07 17.84 3.03
N GLY A 249 0.60 16.71 2.95
CA GLY A 249 1.80 16.47 3.72
C GLY A 249 2.71 15.41 3.15
N ARG A 250 3.77 15.15 3.91
CA ARG A 250 4.85 14.21 3.59
C ARG A 250 5.25 13.44 4.84
N TRP A 251 5.81 12.27 4.59
CA TRP A 251 6.40 11.44 5.62
C TRP A 251 7.88 11.77 5.77
N LEU A 252 8.28 12.18 6.97
CA LEU A 252 9.66 12.47 7.31
C LEU A 252 10.22 11.40 8.25
N PRO A 253 11.53 11.09 8.18
CA PRO A 253 12.21 10.40 9.27
C PRO A 253 12.04 11.18 10.58
N ALA A 254 11.68 10.51 11.67
CA ALA A 254 11.38 11.15 12.96
C ALA A 254 12.64 11.57 13.72
N SER A 255 13.83 11.12 13.30
CA SER A 255 15.12 11.67 13.74
C SER A 255 15.93 12.06 12.50
N PRO A 256 16.42 13.31 12.38
CA PRO A 256 17.56 13.54 11.51
C PRO A 256 18.70 12.63 12.00
N PRO A 257 19.45 11.95 11.13
CA PRO A 257 20.62 11.19 11.55
C PRO A 257 21.50 12.15 12.35
N ASN A 258 21.62 11.88 13.65
CA ASN A 258 22.36 12.74 14.56
C ASN A 258 23.83 12.67 14.13
N LYS A 259 24.28 13.67 13.35
CA LYS A 259 25.63 13.69 12.74
C LYS A 259 26.75 13.78 13.79
N ASP A 260 26.41 13.96 15.06
CA ASP A 260 27.37 14.29 16.11
C ASP A 260 27.73 13.11 17.05
N ASN A 261 27.20 11.90 16.83
CA ASN A 261 27.46 10.76 17.74
C ASN A 261 28.60 9.80 17.32
N ASP A 262 29.39 10.12 16.30
CA ASP A 262 30.53 9.26 15.87
C ASP A 262 31.78 9.38 16.76
N HIS A 263 31.79 10.23 17.79
CA HIS A 263 32.95 10.41 18.68
C HIS A 263 32.55 10.53 20.16
N HIS A 264 32.13 9.43 20.80
CA HIS A 264 32.53 9.08 22.17
C HIS A 264 31.94 7.74 22.61
N VAL A 265 32.63 6.64 22.25
CA VAL A 265 32.51 5.39 23.00
C VAL A 265 33.19 5.60 24.36
N SER A 266 32.44 6.11 25.33
CA SER A 266 32.84 6.06 26.74
C SER A 266 32.51 4.67 27.28
N LYS A 267 33.55 3.86 27.47
CA LYS A 267 33.52 2.67 28.33
C LYS A 267 33.06 3.07 29.73
N ASN A 268 32.03 2.40 30.25
CA ASN A 268 31.76 2.13 31.67
C ASN A 268 30.97 0.79 31.61
N ASN A 269 31.48 -0.39 31.97
CA ASN A 269 32.01 -0.83 33.27
C ASN A 269 31.21 -0.25 34.44
N ASP A 270 30.18 -0.95 34.86
CA ASP A 270 30.06 -1.62 36.17
C ASP A 270 28.69 -2.34 36.21
N ASN A 271 28.68 -3.68 36.31
CA ASN A 271 28.48 -4.42 37.56
C ASN A 271 27.27 -3.92 38.36
N ASP A 272 26.18 -4.69 38.37
CA ASP A 272 25.53 -5.09 39.62
C ASP A 272 24.60 -6.30 39.40
N ASN A 273 24.89 -7.34 40.18
CA ASN A 273 23.99 -8.41 40.58
C ASN A 273 22.79 -7.80 41.30
N ASP A 274 21.60 -8.39 41.16
CA ASP A 274 20.90 -8.91 42.34
C ASP A 274 19.78 -9.89 41.96
N ASN A 275 19.83 -11.01 42.67
CA ASN A 275 18.74 -11.96 42.89
C ASN A 275 17.56 -11.25 43.56
N ASP A 276 16.34 -11.65 43.26
CA ASP A 276 15.50 -12.20 44.33
C ASP A 276 14.28 -12.99 43.82
N ASN A 277 14.04 -14.08 44.55
CA ASN A 277 12.89 -14.97 44.52
C ASN A 277 11.59 -14.21 44.80
N ASP A 278 10.48 -14.62 44.21
CA ASP A 278 9.30 -14.88 45.03
C ASP A 278 8.32 -15.92 44.46
N ASN A 279 7.76 -16.70 45.39
CA ASN A 279 6.87 -17.84 45.19
C ASN A 279 5.39 -17.42 45.08
N GLY A 280 4.64 -18.16 44.25
CA GLY A 280 3.29 -18.66 44.55
C GLY A 280 2.11 -17.67 44.58
N ASP A 281 1.16 -17.84 43.66
CA ASP A 281 -0.09 -18.53 44.00
C ASP A 281 -0.99 -18.75 42.78
N ALA A 282 -1.66 -19.90 42.81
CA ALA A 282 -2.53 -20.42 41.76
C ALA A 282 -3.97 -19.90 41.92
N HIS A 283 -4.61 -19.49 40.82
CA HIS A 283 -6.05 -19.64 40.65
C HIS A 283 -6.46 -19.80 39.18
N ASN A 284 -7.48 -20.65 39.03
CA ASN A 284 -8.05 -21.25 37.83
C ASN A 284 -9.03 -20.34 37.07
N ASP A 285 -9.23 -20.73 35.80
CA ASP A 285 -10.42 -20.59 34.94
C ASP A 285 -10.72 -19.22 34.28
N VAL A 286 -10.47 -19.14 32.97
CA VAL A 286 -11.47 -19.10 31.87
C VAL A 286 -10.69 -18.97 30.54
N ASN A 287 -10.78 -20.01 29.69
CA ASN A 287 -10.22 -19.99 28.33
C ASN A 287 -11.05 -19.07 27.42
N VAL A 288 -10.64 -17.80 27.33
CA VAL A 288 -10.82 -16.99 26.13
C VAL A 288 -9.43 -16.88 25.52
N ASN A 289 -9.26 -17.40 24.29
CA ASN A 289 -8.06 -17.14 23.51
C ASN A 289 -8.08 -15.67 23.06
N ASP A 290 -7.77 -14.78 24.00
CA ASP A 290 -7.30 -13.43 23.73
C ASP A 290 -5.78 -13.52 23.74
N ASP A 291 -5.17 -13.47 22.55
CA ASP A 291 -3.73 -13.27 22.35
C ASP A 291 -3.35 -11.83 22.75
N ASP A 292 -3.67 -11.43 23.98
CA ASP A 292 -3.15 -10.22 24.63
C ASP A 292 -1.76 -10.56 25.21
N ASP A 293 -0.79 -10.72 24.33
CA ASP A 293 0.66 -10.73 24.64
C ASP A 293 1.14 -9.30 24.99
N ASP A 294 0.47 -8.66 25.94
CA ASP A 294 0.91 -7.44 26.61
C ASP A 294 1.73 -7.82 27.85
N GLY A 295 2.95 -8.31 27.64
CA GLY A 295 3.97 -8.29 28.70
C GLY A 295 4.77 -9.57 28.91
N THR A 296 5.60 -9.94 27.94
CA THR A 296 6.91 -10.47 28.31
C THR A 296 8.01 -9.75 27.53
N SER A 297 8.87 -9.12 28.31
CA SER A 297 10.14 -8.47 27.97
C SER A 297 11.18 -9.48 27.46
N GLY A 298 10.82 -10.27 26.43
CA GLY A 298 11.78 -11.03 25.65
C GLY A 298 12.53 -10.07 24.74
N GLY A 299 13.84 -9.89 24.97
CA GLY A 299 14.72 -8.96 24.28
C GLY A 299 14.66 -9.06 22.76
N SER A 300 13.68 -8.39 22.15
CA SER A 300 13.61 -8.13 20.73
C SER A 300 14.79 -7.22 20.43
N THR A 301 15.80 -7.79 19.78
CA THR A 301 16.96 -7.07 19.27
C THR A 301 16.48 -5.80 18.58
N ASN A 302 16.94 -4.66 19.10
CA ASN A 302 16.66 -3.27 18.70
C ASN A 302 16.92 -3.00 17.21
N GLY A 303 16.20 -3.65 16.31
CA GLY A 303 15.99 -3.14 14.98
C GLY A 303 15.18 -1.87 15.14
N HIS A 304 15.85 -0.73 15.16
CA HIS A 304 15.21 0.58 15.16
C HIS A 304 14.16 0.58 14.04
N VAL A 305 12.89 0.39 14.41
CA VAL A 305 11.77 0.65 13.51
C VAL A 305 11.93 2.12 13.17
N ALA A 306 12.34 2.40 11.93
CA ALA A 306 12.49 3.77 11.45
C ALA A 306 11.19 4.49 11.76
N SER A 307 11.22 5.39 12.74
CA SER A 307 10.05 6.13 13.13
C SER A 307 9.85 7.17 12.04
N PHE A 308 8.70 7.14 11.39
CA PHE A 308 8.28 8.20 10.47
C PHE A 308 7.33 9.14 11.19
N ARG A 309 7.26 10.39 10.75
CA ARG A 309 6.27 11.37 11.19
C ARG A 309 5.61 12.03 9.98
N TRP A 310 4.31 12.26 10.08
CA TRP A 310 3.59 13.05 9.09
C TRP A 310 3.81 14.54 9.34
N GLN A 311 4.20 15.27 8.30
CA GLN A 311 4.34 16.71 8.33
C GLN A 311 3.52 17.33 7.19
N PHE A 312 2.67 18.30 7.52
CA PHE A 312 1.97 19.09 6.50
C PHE A 312 2.97 19.93 5.69
N PHE A 313 2.71 20.09 4.39
CA PHE A 313 3.39 21.06 3.56
C PHE A 313 3.03 22.48 3.99
N ASP A 314 3.90 23.45 3.72
CA ASP A 314 3.64 24.86 4.05
C ASP A 314 2.41 25.43 3.33
N CYS A 315 2.05 24.86 2.18
CA CYS A 315 0.85 25.21 1.44
C CYS A 315 -0.44 24.65 2.06
N ALA A 316 -0.33 23.68 2.97
CA ALA A 316 -1.47 22.99 3.53
C ALA A 316 -1.92 23.70 4.80
N LYS A 317 -3.21 24.03 4.86
CA LYS A 317 -3.81 24.45 6.12
C LYS A 317 -4.09 23.19 6.95
N GLN A 318 -3.28 22.97 7.98
CA GLN A 318 -3.63 22.00 9.02
C GLN A 318 -4.86 22.51 9.76
N VAL A 319 -5.92 21.69 9.77
CA VAL A 319 -7.19 22.03 10.41
C VAL A 319 -7.27 21.32 11.74
N ASP A 320 -7.42 22.09 12.83
CA ASP A 320 -7.64 21.52 14.16
C ASP A 320 -9.10 21.03 14.35
N ALA A 321 -9.40 20.46 15.51
CA ALA A 321 -10.72 19.92 15.81
C ALA A 321 -11.84 20.98 15.72
N LEU A 322 -11.59 22.19 16.24
CA LEU A 322 -12.58 23.26 16.28
C LEU A 322 -12.79 23.84 14.88
N GLU A 323 -11.71 24.12 14.17
CA GLU A 323 -11.74 24.60 12.79
C GLU A 323 -12.44 23.59 11.87
N PHE A 324 -12.21 22.29 12.06
CA PHE A 324 -12.84 21.25 11.26
C PHE A 324 -14.35 21.24 11.46
N VAL A 325 -14.80 21.21 12.72
CA VAL A 325 -16.24 21.21 13.03
C VAL A 325 -16.89 22.52 12.56
N ALA A 326 -16.22 23.66 12.70
CA ALA A 326 -16.70 24.94 12.17
C ALA A 326 -16.79 24.94 10.64
N ALA A 327 -15.80 24.37 9.94
CA ALA A 327 -15.80 24.24 8.49
C ALA A 327 -16.94 23.34 8.00
N MET A 328 -17.19 22.21 8.66
CA MET A 328 -18.33 21.33 8.33
C MET A 328 -19.65 22.07 8.53
N ALA A 329 -19.82 22.78 9.66
CA ALA A 329 -21.01 23.58 9.92
C ALA A 329 -21.22 24.68 8.88
N SER A 330 -20.15 25.36 8.44
CA SER A 330 -20.22 26.40 7.39
C SER A 330 -20.66 25.86 6.03
N LYS A 331 -20.38 24.58 5.76
CA LYS A 331 -20.84 23.84 4.57
C LYS A 331 -22.24 23.24 4.74
N GLY A 332 -22.93 23.50 5.87
CA GLY A 332 -24.23 22.90 6.17
C GLY A 332 -24.16 21.41 6.56
N ILE A 333 -22.98 20.91 6.92
CA ILE A 333 -22.74 19.50 7.25
C ILE A 333 -22.79 19.35 8.77
N GLY A 334 -23.92 18.84 9.26
CA GLY A 334 -24.09 18.46 10.67
C GLY A 334 -23.78 16.98 10.97
N GLU A 335 -23.57 16.16 9.94
CA GLU A 335 -23.29 14.74 10.07
C GLU A 335 -22.28 14.25 9.01
N ILE A 336 -21.35 13.38 9.43
CA ILE A 336 -20.45 12.61 8.56
C ILE A 336 -20.70 11.12 8.80
N SER A 337 -21.06 10.39 7.75
CA SER A 337 -21.25 8.94 7.75
C SER A 337 -20.14 8.24 6.95
N PHE A 338 -19.31 7.45 7.63
CA PHE A 338 -18.32 6.58 7.02
C PHE A 338 -18.98 5.24 6.69
N VAL A 339 -19.13 4.93 5.41
CA VAL A 339 -19.85 3.76 4.91
C VAL A 339 -18.86 2.80 4.27
N GLY A 340 -18.78 1.56 4.77
CA GLY A 340 -17.89 0.58 4.16
C GLY A 340 -17.28 -0.39 5.15
N ASP A 341 -16.05 -0.80 4.87
CA ASP A 341 -15.37 -1.88 5.58
C ASP A 341 -14.64 -1.38 6.85
N SER A 342 -13.88 -2.30 7.46
CA SER A 342 -13.16 -2.05 8.70
C SER A 342 -12.02 -1.03 8.57
N HIS A 343 -11.53 -0.74 7.36
CA HIS A 343 -10.55 0.33 7.13
C HIS A 343 -11.21 1.71 7.06
N ASN A 344 -12.50 1.82 6.71
CA ASN A 344 -13.24 3.06 6.93
C ASN A 344 -13.60 3.27 8.40
N ARG A 345 -13.87 2.17 9.13
CA ARG A 345 -14.05 2.21 10.59
C ARG A 345 -12.83 2.81 11.28
N ARG A 346 -11.62 2.45 10.83
CA ARG A 346 -10.37 3.02 11.37
C ARG A 346 -10.28 4.53 11.12
N LEU A 347 -10.69 5.03 9.96
CA LEU A 347 -10.78 6.46 9.69
C LEU A 347 -11.79 7.14 10.63
N TYR A 348 -12.99 6.56 10.78
CA TYR A 348 -13.99 7.02 11.74
C TYR A 348 -13.43 7.12 13.17
N HIS A 349 -12.76 6.07 13.67
CA HIS A 349 -12.17 6.07 15.00
C HIS A 349 -11.11 7.16 15.17
N HIS A 350 -10.23 7.35 14.18
CA HIS A 350 -9.24 8.42 14.26
C HIS A 350 -9.87 9.82 14.24
N VAL A 351 -10.88 10.05 13.40
CA VAL A 351 -11.60 11.34 13.41
C VAL A 351 -12.31 11.54 14.76
N CYS A 352 -12.96 10.52 15.31
CA CYS A 352 -13.50 10.56 16.67
C CYS A 352 -12.42 10.94 17.69
N PHE A 353 -11.29 10.22 17.71
CA PHE A 353 -10.19 10.46 18.62
C PHE A 353 -9.62 11.88 18.50
N LEU A 354 -9.41 12.39 17.28
CA LEU A 354 -8.91 13.75 17.07
C LEU A 354 -9.89 14.82 17.54
N LEU A 355 -11.20 14.54 17.55
CA LEU A 355 -12.22 15.48 18.01
C LEU A 355 -12.57 15.37 19.50
N THR A 356 -12.40 14.20 20.13
CA THR A 356 -12.87 13.92 21.50
C THR A 356 -11.77 13.46 22.46
N GLY A 357 -10.58 13.17 21.96
CA GLY A 357 -9.46 12.60 22.72
C GLY A 357 -9.61 11.12 23.10
N HIS A 358 -10.70 10.43 22.71
CA HIS A 358 -10.92 9.03 23.06
C HIS A 358 -11.91 8.31 22.12
N VAL A 359 -11.73 7.00 22.00
CA VAL A 359 -12.65 6.05 21.34
C VAL A 359 -13.02 4.97 22.36
N ASN A 360 -14.22 4.41 22.27
CA ASN A 360 -14.58 3.30 23.16
C ASN A 360 -13.79 2.04 22.75
N SER A 361 -13.02 1.46 23.67
CA SER A 361 -12.18 0.29 23.37
C SER A 361 -13.00 -0.94 22.96
N SER A 362 -14.27 -1.04 23.36
CA SER A 362 -15.17 -2.11 22.87
C SER A 362 -15.46 -2.01 21.36
N GLU A 363 -15.23 -0.84 20.74
CA GLU A 363 -15.39 -0.63 19.29
C GLU A 363 -14.22 -1.22 18.48
N ARG A 364 -13.13 -1.65 19.14
CA ARG A 364 -11.90 -2.19 18.50
C ARG A 364 -12.19 -3.23 17.42
N VAL A 365 -13.11 -4.15 17.69
CA VAL A 365 -13.50 -5.28 16.82
C VAL A 365 -14.94 -5.18 16.30
N ALA A 366 -15.64 -4.09 16.57
CA ALA A 366 -17.06 -3.94 16.32
C ALA A 366 -17.42 -4.00 14.82
N GLN A 367 -18.13 -5.05 14.39
CA GLN A 367 -18.71 -5.19 13.04
C GLN A 367 -20.17 -4.72 13.02
N ILE A 368 -20.44 -3.57 13.65
CA ILE A 368 -21.78 -2.99 13.82
C ILE A 368 -21.77 -1.50 13.45
N ASP A 369 -22.95 -0.91 13.36
CA ASP A 369 -23.11 0.52 13.17
C ASP A 369 -22.72 1.27 14.45
N LEU A 370 -21.93 2.33 14.29
CA LEU A 370 -21.45 3.18 15.38
C LEU A 370 -21.94 4.61 15.16
N SER A 371 -22.15 5.35 16.24
CA SER A 371 -22.56 6.75 16.18
C SER A 371 -21.98 7.51 17.36
N ARG A 372 -21.42 8.69 17.09
CA ARG A 372 -20.82 9.59 18.06
C ARG A 372 -21.29 11.01 17.83
N HIS A 373 -21.86 11.63 18.86
CA HIS A 373 -22.12 13.06 18.85
C HIS A 373 -20.92 13.81 19.43
N VAL A 374 -20.42 14.78 18.67
CA VAL A 374 -19.33 15.68 19.04
C VAL A 374 -19.92 17.07 19.23
N SER A 375 -19.54 17.73 20.33
CA SER A 375 -19.95 19.10 20.62
C SER A 375 -18.75 19.88 21.11
N LEU A 376 -18.31 20.85 20.31
CA LEU A 376 -17.17 21.71 20.61
C LEU A 376 -17.67 23.13 20.88
N VAL A 377 -17.04 23.81 21.85
CA VAL A 377 -17.31 25.21 22.16
C VAL A 377 -16.14 26.01 21.63
N GLY A 378 -16.39 26.85 20.63
CA GLY A 378 -15.37 27.71 20.04
C GLY A 378 -15.11 28.98 20.83
N GLU A 379 -14.16 29.78 20.35
CA GLU A 379 -13.94 31.13 20.84
C GLU A 379 -15.24 31.95 20.72
N GLY A 380 -15.60 32.66 21.81
CA GLY A 380 -16.88 33.36 21.90
C GLY A 380 -18.07 32.51 22.36
N GLY A 381 -17.83 31.27 22.80
CA GLY A 381 -18.86 30.43 23.44
C GLY A 381 -19.87 29.81 22.47
N ARG A 382 -19.68 29.98 21.15
CA ARG A 382 -20.54 29.36 20.14
C ARG A 382 -20.31 27.86 20.13
N ARG A 383 -21.37 27.11 20.34
CA ARG A 383 -21.36 25.64 20.30
C ARG A 383 -21.59 25.16 18.88
N SER A 384 -20.71 24.29 18.40
CA SER A 384 -20.84 23.60 17.12
C SER A 384 -20.98 22.11 17.37
N ASN A 385 -21.95 21.49 16.72
CA ASN A 385 -22.25 20.07 16.88
C ASN A 385 -21.97 19.34 15.57
N LEU A 386 -21.39 18.16 15.67
CA LEU A 386 -21.17 17.27 14.54
C LEU A 386 -21.49 15.84 14.97
N THR A 387 -22.26 15.11 14.17
CA THR A 387 -22.48 13.68 14.36
C THR A 387 -21.53 12.91 13.44
N LEU A 388 -20.81 11.95 13.99
CA LEU A 388 -20.01 10.99 13.23
C LEU A 388 -20.72 9.64 13.28
N ARG A 389 -20.86 8.96 12.15
CA ARG A 389 -21.37 7.59 12.10
C ARG A 389 -20.41 6.70 11.35
N PHE A 390 -20.32 5.45 11.78
CA PHE A 390 -19.78 4.38 10.96
C PHE A 390 -20.90 3.40 10.64
N LEU A 391 -21.02 3.04 9.38
CA LEU A 391 -22.01 2.09 8.89
C LEU A 391 -21.29 0.91 8.27
N PHE A 392 -21.36 -0.22 8.98
CA PHE A 392 -20.65 -1.41 8.57
C PHE A 392 -21.30 -1.99 7.32
N VAL A 393 -20.56 -1.92 6.23
CA VAL A 393 -20.88 -2.52 4.95
C VAL A 393 -19.64 -3.29 4.52
N PRO A 394 -19.54 -4.60 4.84
CA PRO A 394 -18.34 -5.40 4.62
C PRO A 394 -17.93 -5.50 3.16
N GLY A 395 -18.81 -5.19 2.20
CA GLY A 395 -18.45 -5.24 0.80
C GLY A 395 -19.42 -4.52 -0.12
N ILE A 396 -19.17 -4.62 -1.41
CA ILE A 396 -19.94 -4.01 -2.47
C ILE A 396 -21.29 -4.71 -2.55
N TRP A 397 -22.31 -3.92 -2.20
CA TRP A 397 -23.70 -4.34 -2.19
C TRP A 397 -24.28 -4.30 -3.60
N ASP A 398 -24.91 -5.39 -4.03
CA ASP A 398 -25.46 -5.53 -5.39
C ASP A 398 -26.87 -4.97 -5.55
N GLY A 399 -27.42 -4.33 -4.51
CA GLY A 399 -28.76 -3.76 -4.54
C GLY A 399 -29.90 -4.75 -4.31
N SER A 400 -29.63 -6.05 -4.32
CA SER A 400 -30.63 -7.13 -4.18
C SER A 400 -30.71 -7.69 -2.75
N GLY A 401 -29.91 -7.17 -1.83
CA GLY A 401 -29.74 -7.74 -0.49
C GLY A 401 -28.61 -8.77 -0.40
N ALA A 402 -27.80 -8.89 -1.45
CA ALA A 402 -26.59 -9.71 -1.46
C ALA A 402 -25.34 -8.83 -1.63
N TYR A 403 -24.22 -9.34 -1.13
CA TYR A 403 -22.90 -8.81 -1.45
C TYR A 403 -22.37 -9.49 -2.71
N GLY A 404 -21.53 -8.78 -3.44
CA GLY A 404 -20.95 -9.26 -4.71
C GLY A 404 -20.26 -10.62 -4.61
N CYS A 405 -19.79 -11.00 -3.42
CA CYS A 405 -19.24 -12.31 -3.15
C CYS A 405 -19.94 -12.96 -1.95
N PRO A 406 -20.39 -14.22 -2.07
CA PRO A 406 -21.12 -14.89 -1.02
C PRO A 406 -20.16 -15.38 0.06
N LEU A 407 -20.20 -14.76 1.24
CA LEU A 407 -19.91 -15.48 2.48
C LEU A 407 -21.00 -15.21 3.50
N ASP A 408 -21.56 -16.30 4.02
CA ASP A 408 -22.60 -16.29 5.04
C ASP A 408 -22.09 -15.76 6.40
N SER A 409 -20.78 -15.54 6.54
CA SER A 409 -20.13 -15.23 7.83
C SER A 409 -20.31 -13.80 8.32
N PHE A 410 -20.55 -12.81 7.44
CA PHE A 410 -20.60 -11.40 7.86
C PHE A 410 -21.99 -10.87 8.22
N GLY A 411 -22.96 -11.76 8.48
CA GLY A 411 -24.31 -11.35 8.89
C GLY A 411 -24.95 -10.43 7.85
N ARG A 412 -25.61 -11.01 6.84
CA ARG A 412 -26.15 -10.24 5.71
C ARG A 412 -27.01 -9.08 6.20
N ARG A 413 -26.56 -7.84 5.99
CA ARG A 413 -27.42 -6.67 6.08
C ARG A 413 -28.48 -6.82 4.98
N LYS A 414 -29.69 -7.22 5.36
CA LYS A 414 -30.81 -7.43 4.43
C LYS A 414 -31.44 -6.12 3.97
N GLU A 415 -31.36 -5.09 4.79
CA GLU A 415 -32.00 -3.80 4.56
C GLU A 415 -30.95 -2.69 4.49
N PRO A 416 -31.09 -1.72 3.57
CA PRO A 416 -30.21 -0.56 3.52
C PRO A 416 -30.16 0.14 4.90
N PRO A 417 -28.98 0.59 5.37
CA PRO A 417 -28.92 1.45 6.55
C PRO A 417 -29.81 2.67 6.37
N ASN A 418 -30.51 3.07 7.43
CA ASN A 418 -31.24 4.32 7.44
C ASN A 418 -30.23 5.47 7.54
N LEU A 419 -30.11 6.26 6.48
CA LEU A 419 -29.21 7.40 6.41
C LEU A 419 -29.95 8.71 6.67
N PRO A 420 -29.30 9.72 7.28
CA PRO A 420 -29.88 11.05 7.35
C PRO A 420 -30.07 11.62 5.93
N SER A 421 -30.93 12.63 5.83
CA SER A 421 -31.18 13.31 4.56
C SER A 421 -30.14 14.32 4.12
N THR A 422 -29.25 14.71 5.02
CA THR A 422 -28.20 15.69 4.78
C THR A 422 -26.93 15.23 5.46
N GLY A 423 -25.77 15.64 4.92
CA GLY A 423 -24.48 15.31 5.50
C GLY A 423 -23.44 14.90 4.47
N LEU A 424 -22.29 14.50 4.97
CA LEU A 424 -21.17 13.96 4.21
C LEU A 424 -21.15 12.45 4.33
N PHE A 425 -21.12 11.74 3.21
CA PHE A 425 -21.04 10.28 3.15
C PHE A 425 -19.71 9.86 2.50
N VAL A 426 -18.87 9.17 3.26
CA VAL A 426 -17.53 8.74 2.84
C VAL A 426 -17.55 7.23 2.64
N PHE A 427 -17.51 6.78 1.39
CA PHE A 427 -17.60 5.39 1.00
C PHE A 427 -16.21 4.78 0.77
N ASN A 428 -16.01 3.51 1.14
CA ASN A 428 -14.92 2.69 0.64
C ASN A 428 -15.37 1.23 0.49
N ALA A 429 -14.56 0.40 -0.16
CA ALA A 429 -14.72 -1.06 -0.24
C ALA A 429 -13.38 -1.70 -0.64
N ALA A 430 -13.43 -2.97 -1.08
CA ALA A 430 -12.39 -3.81 -1.67
C ALA A 430 -11.71 -4.79 -0.71
N HIS A 431 -11.43 -4.46 0.56
CA HIS A 431 -10.61 -5.37 1.40
C HIS A 431 -11.20 -6.77 1.54
N TRP A 432 -12.52 -6.85 1.75
CA TRP A 432 -13.21 -8.13 1.87
C TRP A 432 -13.52 -8.75 0.50
N GLU A 433 -13.72 -7.96 -0.56
CA GLU A 433 -13.80 -8.51 -1.91
C GLU A 433 -12.52 -9.27 -2.26
N TYR A 434 -11.36 -8.63 -2.09
CA TYR A 434 -10.07 -9.23 -2.42
C TYR A 434 -9.68 -10.39 -1.51
N GLU A 435 -10.26 -10.47 -0.32
CA GLU A 435 -10.05 -11.62 0.56
C GLU A 435 -10.98 -12.80 0.25
N LEU A 436 -12.23 -12.52 -0.11
CA LEU A 436 -13.30 -13.53 -0.09
C LEU A 436 -13.74 -13.95 -1.50
N CYS A 437 -13.56 -13.10 -2.51
CA CYS A 437 -13.93 -13.40 -3.88
C CYS A 437 -12.89 -14.29 -4.56
N LEU A 438 -13.36 -15.21 -5.41
CA LEU A 438 -12.48 -15.98 -6.30
C LEU A 438 -11.86 -15.10 -7.40
N GLU A 439 -12.64 -14.15 -7.91
CA GLU A 439 -12.25 -13.25 -9.00
C GLU A 439 -12.49 -11.81 -8.56
N PRO A 440 -11.71 -11.31 -7.59
CA PRO A 440 -12.02 -10.07 -6.89
C PRO A 440 -12.06 -8.86 -7.81
N GLU A 441 -11.18 -8.77 -8.81
CA GLU A 441 -11.17 -7.67 -9.78
C GLU A 441 -12.47 -7.62 -10.59
N MET A 442 -12.93 -8.79 -11.07
CA MET A 442 -14.16 -8.89 -11.85
C MET A 442 -15.41 -8.67 -11.00
N ALA A 443 -15.42 -9.20 -9.78
CA ALA A 443 -16.48 -8.94 -8.82
C ALA A 443 -16.56 -7.43 -8.50
N TYR A 444 -15.43 -6.83 -8.14
CA TYR A 444 -15.34 -5.40 -7.84
C TYR A 444 -15.84 -4.55 -9.01
N ALA A 445 -15.34 -4.80 -10.22
CA ALA A 445 -15.77 -4.10 -11.42
C ALA A 445 -17.27 -4.28 -11.74
N ARG A 446 -17.82 -5.47 -11.50
CA ARG A 446 -19.23 -5.80 -11.74
C ARG A 446 -20.17 -5.10 -10.76
N TYR A 447 -19.83 -5.10 -9.48
CA TYR A 447 -20.76 -4.68 -8.43
C TYR A 447 -20.62 -3.20 -8.05
N LEU A 448 -19.43 -2.61 -8.21
CA LEU A 448 -19.18 -1.23 -7.79
C LEU A 448 -20.17 -0.21 -8.39
N PRO A 449 -20.54 -0.27 -9.68
CA PRO A 449 -21.52 0.67 -10.24
C PRO A 449 -22.87 0.64 -9.51
N THR A 450 -23.35 -0.55 -9.13
CA THR A 450 -24.61 -0.69 -8.39
C THR A 450 -24.51 -0.16 -6.97
N TYR A 451 -23.34 -0.32 -6.34
CA TYR A 451 -23.05 0.22 -5.02
C TYR A 451 -22.98 1.75 -5.02
N LEU A 452 -22.34 2.35 -6.02
CA LEU A 452 -22.32 3.79 -6.22
C LEU A 452 -23.73 4.34 -6.51
N GLU A 453 -24.52 3.65 -7.34
CA GLU A 453 -25.92 4.02 -7.57
C GLU A 453 -26.76 3.91 -6.29
N TRP A 454 -26.47 2.93 -5.44
CA TRP A 454 -27.07 2.85 -4.12
C TRP A 454 -26.71 4.05 -3.26
N GLY A 455 -25.42 4.39 -3.13
CA GLY A 455 -24.96 5.59 -2.40
C GLY A 455 -25.60 6.87 -2.96
N ARG A 456 -25.73 6.99 -4.27
CA ARG A 456 -26.41 8.12 -4.93
C ARG A 456 -27.90 8.18 -4.60
N ARG A 457 -28.60 7.04 -4.59
CA ARG A 457 -30.02 6.99 -4.21
C ARG A 457 -30.25 7.46 -2.78
N LEU A 458 -29.32 7.17 -1.89
CA LEU A 458 -29.37 7.69 -0.52
C LEU A 458 -29.22 9.22 -0.50
N ALA A 459 -28.33 9.75 -1.34
CA ALA A 459 -28.06 11.18 -1.46
C ALA A 459 -29.01 11.96 -2.38
N LYS A 460 -30.10 11.37 -2.89
CA LYS A 460 -31.13 12.11 -3.66
C LYS A 460 -31.88 13.15 -2.83
N GLN A 461 -31.50 13.34 -1.57
CA GLN A 461 -31.99 14.37 -0.68
C GLN A 461 -31.07 15.59 -0.77
N GLU A 462 -31.67 16.78 -0.95
CA GLU A 462 -30.93 18.04 -1.11
C GLU A 462 -29.91 18.23 0.02
N GLY A 463 -28.65 18.50 -0.32
CA GLY A 463 -27.59 18.81 0.66
C GLY A 463 -26.66 17.64 1.01
N ALA A 464 -26.89 16.43 0.52
CA ALA A 464 -25.95 15.33 0.68
C ALA A 464 -24.65 15.54 -0.14
N ARG A 465 -23.50 15.20 0.45
CA ARG A 465 -22.19 15.19 -0.19
C ARG A 465 -21.64 13.77 -0.23
N LEU A 466 -21.29 13.31 -1.44
CA LEU A 466 -20.82 11.95 -1.68
C LEU A 466 -19.31 11.98 -1.93
N VAL A 467 -18.58 11.19 -1.16
CA VAL A 467 -17.12 11.01 -1.30
C VAL A 467 -16.82 9.53 -1.42
N TRP A 468 -16.06 9.15 -2.44
CA TRP A 468 -15.40 7.86 -2.50
C TRP A 468 -13.97 8.02 -2.00
N ARG A 469 -13.59 7.24 -0.99
CA ARG A 469 -12.23 7.15 -0.48
C ARG A 469 -11.53 5.95 -1.10
N SER A 470 -10.27 6.11 -1.50
CA SER A 470 -9.43 4.99 -1.93
C SER A 470 -9.36 3.89 -0.86
N THR A 471 -9.38 2.63 -1.28
CA THR A 471 -8.97 1.48 -0.48
C THR A 471 -7.53 1.68 -0.02
N THR A 472 -7.21 1.29 1.21
CA THR A 472 -5.86 1.41 1.76
C THR A 472 -4.96 0.26 1.28
N PRO A 473 -3.64 0.47 1.18
CA PRO A 473 -2.69 -0.62 1.14
C PRO A 473 -2.81 -1.54 2.37
N PHE A 474 -2.18 -2.68 2.26
CA PHE A 474 -2.13 -3.80 3.18
C PHE A 474 -0.67 -4.13 3.44
N ASN A 475 -0.32 -4.29 4.71
CA ASN A 475 1.05 -4.58 5.13
C ASN A 475 1.38 -6.07 4.88
N VAL A 476 1.61 -6.37 3.60
CA VAL A 476 1.99 -7.69 3.07
C VAL A 476 3.30 -8.20 3.67
N ARG A 477 4.23 -7.31 4.04
CA ARG A 477 5.45 -7.65 4.76
C ARG A 477 5.18 -8.33 6.10
N THR A 478 4.27 -7.78 6.90
CA THR A 478 3.96 -8.27 8.25
C THR A 478 2.98 -9.44 8.22
N TRP A 479 1.92 -9.31 7.42
CA TRP A 479 0.81 -10.25 7.43
C TRP A 479 0.98 -11.38 6.40
N GLY A 480 1.94 -11.23 5.48
CA GLY A 480 2.15 -12.14 4.37
C GLY A 480 1.06 -12.03 3.31
N CYS A 481 1.34 -12.62 2.14
CA CYS A 481 0.38 -12.69 1.03
C CYS A 481 -0.65 -13.82 1.21
N SER A 482 -0.50 -14.65 2.24
CA SER A 482 -1.42 -15.72 2.60
C SER A 482 -2.49 -15.30 3.60
N TRP A 483 -2.43 -14.06 4.11
CA TRP A 483 -3.45 -13.54 5.02
C TRP A 483 -4.81 -13.53 4.32
N GLY A 484 -5.78 -14.24 4.91
CA GLY A 484 -7.11 -14.43 4.33
C GLY A 484 -7.34 -15.76 3.61
N ILE A 485 -6.31 -16.61 3.44
CA ILE A 485 -6.50 -18.00 2.96
C ILE A 485 -7.08 -18.84 4.11
N PHE A 486 -8.37 -18.68 4.38
CA PHE A 486 -9.04 -19.42 5.45
C PHE A 486 -9.02 -20.93 5.17
N PRO A 487 -8.98 -21.79 6.21
CA PRO A 487 -9.05 -23.26 6.05
C PRO A 487 -10.25 -23.74 5.21
N ARG A 488 -11.36 -22.98 5.18
CA ARG A 488 -12.53 -23.29 4.34
C ARG A 488 -12.25 -23.20 2.84
N GLN A 489 -11.28 -22.40 2.42
CA GLN A 489 -10.81 -22.31 1.03
C GLN A 489 -9.84 -23.46 0.68
N ARG A 490 -9.22 -24.14 1.67
CA ARG A 490 -8.33 -25.29 1.43
C ARG A 490 -9.04 -26.52 0.87
N ASN A 491 -10.35 -26.66 1.12
CA ASN A 491 -11.17 -27.77 0.61
C ASN A 491 -11.87 -27.45 -0.71
N TYR A 492 -11.61 -26.29 -1.33
CA TYR A 492 -12.24 -25.92 -2.58
C TYR A 492 -11.53 -26.63 -3.74
N THR A 493 -12.25 -27.49 -4.45
CA THR A 493 -11.78 -28.06 -5.71
C THR A 493 -11.71 -26.95 -6.75
N ALA A 494 -10.51 -26.71 -7.27
CA ALA A 494 -10.26 -25.73 -8.33
C ALA A 494 -11.30 -25.82 -9.46
N TRP A 495 -11.76 -24.66 -9.94
CA TRP A 495 -12.63 -24.58 -11.10
C TRP A 495 -11.91 -25.21 -12.30
N ARG A 496 -12.31 -26.44 -12.68
CA ARG A 496 -11.92 -27.00 -13.97
C ARG A 496 -12.65 -26.21 -15.05
N ARG A 497 -11.93 -25.39 -15.81
CA ARG A 497 -12.43 -24.91 -17.10
C ARG A 497 -12.78 -26.15 -17.93
N ARG A 498 -14.07 -26.33 -18.24
CA ARG A 498 -14.54 -27.36 -19.19
C ARG A 498 -14.28 -26.89 -20.61
N GLU A 499 -13.02 -26.72 -20.99
CA GLU A 499 -12.65 -26.61 -22.38
C GLU A 499 -11.51 -27.60 -22.63
N ASN A 500 -11.86 -28.70 -23.31
CA ASN A 500 -10.96 -29.62 -24.01
C ASN A 500 -10.05 -30.56 -23.19
N GLY A 501 -10.47 -31.02 -22.00
CA GLY A 501 -9.89 -32.22 -21.37
C GLY A 501 -8.43 -32.12 -20.89
N GLN A 502 -7.76 -30.99 -21.12
CA GLN A 502 -6.43 -30.64 -20.61
C GLN A 502 -6.51 -29.42 -19.68
N GLY A 503 -7.59 -29.33 -18.90
CA GLY A 503 -7.84 -28.21 -18.00
C GLY A 503 -6.89 -28.24 -16.82
N GLY A 504 -5.84 -27.40 -16.88
CA GLY A 504 -5.12 -26.96 -15.70
C GLY A 504 -6.13 -26.44 -14.66
N THR A 505 -5.93 -26.82 -13.42
CA THR A 505 -6.71 -26.33 -12.28
C THR A 505 -6.24 -24.93 -11.95
N TYR A 506 -7.02 -23.93 -12.39
CA TYR A 506 -6.80 -22.53 -12.07
C TYR A 506 -7.32 -22.26 -10.66
N LEU A 507 -6.45 -21.83 -9.76
CA LEU A 507 -6.82 -21.16 -8.52
C LEU A 507 -6.06 -19.84 -8.50
N PRO A 508 -6.70 -18.69 -8.80
CA PRO A 508 -6.09 -17.41 -8.45
C PRO A 508 -5.83 -17.41 -6.93
N PRO A 509 -4.70 -16.88 -6.45
CA PRO A 509 -4.48 -16.75 -5.03
C PRO A 509 -5.59 -15.86 -4.49
N LEU A 510 -6.33 -16.43 -3.55
CA LEU A 510 -7.28 -15.73 -2.72
C LEU A 510 -6.44 -14.89 -1.78
N GLY A 511 -6.58 -13.57 -1.81
CA GLY A 511 -5.69 -12.73 -1.01
C GLY A 511 -5.76 -11.25 -1.31
N ARG A 512 -5.53 -10.48 -0.24
CA ARG A 512 -5.41 -9.02 -0.27
C ARG A 512 -4.04 -8.65 -0.85
N THR A 513 -3.98 -8.33 -2.15
CA THR A 513 -2.77 -7.79 -2.80
C THR A 513 -2.94 -6.30 -3.06
N ASN A 514 -1.87 -5.52 -2.98
CA ASN A 514 -2.01 -4.08 -3.20
C ASN A 514 -1.97 -3.71 -4.68
N ALA A 515 -1.42 -4.58 -5.54
CA ALA A 515 -1.68 -4.49 -6.98
C ALA A 515 -3.21 -4.54 -7.25
N GLY A 516 -3.91 -5.47 -6.59
CA GLY A 516 -5.37 -5.55 -6.62
C GLY A 516 -6.04 -4.29 -6.08
N PHE A 517 -5.63 -3.80 -4.90
CA PHE A 517 -6.22 -2.58 -4.33
C PHE A 517 -5.94 -1.32 -5.16
N ARG A 518 -4.76 -1.20 -5.77
CA ARG A 518 -4.44 -0.12 -6.70
C ARG A 518 -5.33 -0.18 -7.94
N LEU A 519 -5.55 -1.36 -8.52
CA LEU A 519 -6.51 -1.54 -9.60
C LEU A 519 -7.93 -1.17 -9.17
N ALA A 520 -8.35 -1.58 -7.97
CA ALA A 520 -9.64 -1.23 -7.40
C ALA A 520 -9.79 0.30 -7.25
N ASN A 521 -8.73 0.98 -6.81
CA ASN A 521 -8.68 2.43 -6.67
C ASN A 521 -8.78 3.16 -8.01
N GLU A 522 -8.03 2.74 -9.02
CA GLU A 522 -8.11 3.31 -10.37
C GLU A 522 -9.49 3.14 -11.00
N PHE A 523 -10.08 1.94 -10.85
CA PHE A 523 -11.43 1.68 -11.33
C PHE A 523 -12.45 2.54 -10.56
N ALA A 524 -12.35 2.58 -9.23
CA ALA A 524 -13.27 3.31 -8.39
C ALA A 524 -13.19 4.82 -8.59
N LYS A 525 -12.00 5.39 -8.83
CA LYS A 525 -11.82 6.80 -9.15
C LYS A 525 -12.67 7.21 -10.35
N ARG A 526 -12.63 6.42 -11.43
CA ARG A 526 -13.41 6.67 -12.64
C ARG A 526 -14.90 6.42 -12.42
N ALA A 527 -15.25 5.32 -11.77
CA ALA A 527 -16.65 4.96 -11.52
C ALA A 527 -17.35 5.97 -10.59
N ALA A 528 -16.65 6.41 -9.53
CA ALA A 528 -17.11 7.42 -8.57
C ALA A 528 -17.37 8.76 -9.25
N ASP A 529 -16.44 9.23 -10.09
CA ASP A 529 -16.61 10.48 -10.86
C ASP A 529 -17.86 10.42 -11.75
N VAL A 530 -18.03 9.33 -12.52
CA VAL A 530 -19.24 9.10 -13.34
C VAL A 530 -20.52 9.07 -12.50
N ALA A 531 -20.45 8.55 -11.28
CA ALA A 531 -21.58 8.51 -10.34
C ALA A 531 -21.83 9.84 -9.60
N GLY A 532 -21.00 10.86 -9.81
CA GLY A 532 -21.10 12.18 -9.18
C GLY A 532 -20.52 12.26 -7.76
N PHE A 533 -19.65 11.32 -7.39
CA PHE A 533 -18.91 11.34 -6.13
C PHE A 533 -17.65 12.19 -6.29
N GLN A 534 -17.22 12.85 -5.21
CA GLN A 534 -15.85 13.36 -5.13
C GLN A 534 -14.91 12.21 -4.74
N TYR A 535 -13.69 12.20 -5.25
CA TYR A 535 -12.70 11.19 -4.89
C TYR A 535 -11.70 11.77 -3.88
N TYR A 536 -11.56 11.10 -2.74
CA TYR A 536 -10.51 11.37 -1.75
C TYR A 536 -9.45 10.26 -1.85
N ASP A 537 -8.28 10.62 -2.36
CA ASP A 537 -7.17 9.71 -2.56
C ASP A 537 -6.31 9.65 -1.28
N SER A 538 -6.68 8.77 -0.34
CA SER A 538 -5.89 8.53 0.86
C SER A 538 -4.68 7.62 0.61
N TRP A 539 -4.56 7.01 -0.58
CA TRP A 539 -3.52 6.01 -0.87
C TRP A 539 -2.13 6.56 -0.62
N GLN A 540 -1.83 7.78 -1.07
CA GLN A 540 -0.50 8.38 -0.93
C GLN A 540 -0.12 8.62 0.55
N VAL A 541 -1.10 8.95 1.38
CA VAL A 541 -0.90 9.14 2.83
C VAL A 541 -0.74 7.78 3.52
N GLU A 542 -1.47 6.76 3.02
CA GLU A 542 -1.50 5.41 3.57
C GLU A 542 -0.34 4.53 3.10
N ALA A 543 0.28 4.85 1.97
CA ALA A 543 1.30 4.03 1.33
C ALA A 543 2.38 3.58 2.33
N PRO A 544 2.91 4.41 3.25
CA PRO A 544 3.89 3.91 4.22
C PRO A 544 3.43 2.77 5.12
N PHE A 545 2.13 2.49 5.24
CA PHE A 545 1.63 1.29 5.90
C PHE A 545 2.17 -0.01 5.31
N TYR A 546 2.59 -0.01 4.03
CA TYR A 546 3.39 -1.10 3.43
C TYR A 546 4.60 -1.47 4.28
N PHE A 547 5.23 -0.47 4.88
CA PHE A 547 6.52 -0.58 5.55
C PHE A 547 6.42 -0.37 7.06
N ASP A 548 5.24 0.04 7.55
CA ASP A 548 4.99 0.39 8.94
C ASP A 548 4.17 -0.69 9.65
N SER A 549 4.76 -1.31 10.67
CA SER A 549 4.10 -2.24 11.56
C SER A 549 3.65 -1.59 12.88
N SER A 550 3.67 -0.25 12.97
CA SER A 550 3.34 0.47 14.22
C SER A 550 1.93 0.19 14.75
N SER A 551 0.98 -0.18 13.89
CA SER A 551 -0.38 -0.54 14.31
C SER A 551 -0.44 -1.90 15.02
N LYS A 552 0.50 -2.82 14.76
CA LYS A 552 0.41 -4.26 15.13
C LYS A 552 -0.92 -4.91 14.71
N ASP A 553 -1.59 -4.34 13.71
CA ASP A 553 -2.91 -4.76 13.23
C ASP A 553 -2.88 -4.87 11.69
N CYS A 554 -3.74 -5.71 11.11
CA CYS A 554 -3.92 -5.80 9.66
C CYS A 554 -4.53 -4.52 9.07
N HIS A 555 -5.06 -3.65 9.93
CA HIS A 555 -5.40 -2.27 9.61
C HIS A 555 -4.22 -1.33 9.88
N TYR A 556 -4.21 -0.18 9.20
CA TYR A 556 -3.20 0.89 9.39
C TYR A 556 -3.23 1.55 10.79
N SER A 557 -4.17 1.14 11.64
CA SER A 557 -4.32 1.62 13.00
C SER A 557 -5.12 0.65 13.87
N GLN A 558 -5.01 0.82 15.18
CA GLN A 558 -5.71 0.02 16.19
C GLN A 558 -6.25 0.92 17.30
N VAL A 559 -7.43 0.56 17.84
CA VAL A 559 -7.92 1.13 19.11
C VAL A 559 -7.27 0.34 20.25
N THR A 560 -6.56 1.02 21.16
CA THR A 560 -5.94 0.40 22.33
C THR A 560 -6.98 0.12 23.42
N SER A 561 -6.61 -0.70 24.41
CA SER A 561 -7.49 -1.06 25.54
C SER A 561 -7.95 0.16 26.35
N ASP A 562 -7.14 1.21 26.43
CA ASP A 562 -7.44 2.50 27.07
C ASP A 562 -8.19 3.50 26.15
N GLY A 563 -8.62 3.08 24.97
CA GLY A 563 -9.42 3.90 24.06
C GLY A 563 -8.62 4.96 23.27
N ARG A 564 -7.29 4.85 23.25
CA ARG A 564 -6.43 5.65 22.37
C ARG A 564 -6.30 5.01 20.99
N MET A 565 -5.75 5.77 20.05
CA MET A 565 -5.43 5.26 18.72
C MET A 565 -3.93 5.01 18.59
N ARG A 566 -3.56 3.84 18.09
CA ARG A 566 -2.19 3.46 17.69
C ARG A 566 -2.11 3.39 16.16
N GLY A 567 -0.96 3.73 15.61
CA GLY A 567 -0.68 3.69 14.17
C GLY A 567 -0.49 5.08 13.61
N ILE A 568 0.76 5.44 13.27
CA ILE A 568 1.09 6.78 12.76
C ILE A 568 0.36 7.07 11.45
N VAL A 569 0.18 6.05 10.61
CA VAL A 569 -0.51 6.17 9.32
C VAL A 569 -1.97 6.56 9.51
N GLY A 570 -2.67 5.94 10.47
CA GLY A 570 -4.07 6.28 10.71
C GLY A 570 -4.28 7.70 11.20
N GLU A 571 -3.37 8.22 12.03
CA GLU A 571 -3.41 9.63 12.43
C GLU A 571 -3.17 10.56 11.24
N ALA A 572 -2.16 10.26 10.41
CA ALA A 572 -1.85 11.05 9.21
C ALA A 572 -3.04 11.15 8.25
N VAL A 573 -3.69 10.02 7.94
CA VAL A 573 -4.83 9.95 7.03
C VAL A 573 -6.04 10.70 7.56
N ALA A 574 -6.29 10.65 8.87
CA ALA A 574 -7.40 11.37 9.47
C ALA A 574 -7.17 12.88 9.45
N ARG A 575 -5.94 13.33 9.74
CA ARG A 575 -5.57 14.75 9.65
C ARG A 575 -5.62 15.27 8.21
N ASP A 576 -5.13 14.48 7.25
CA ASP A 576 -5.22 14.80 5.83
C ASP A 576 -6.68 14.88 5.38
N PHE A 577 -7.51 13.89 5.74
CA PHE A 577 -8.95 13.89 5.45
C PHE A 577 -9.66 15.10 6.03
N MET A 578 -9.40 15.45 7.30
CA MET A 578 -10.00 16.63 7.94
C MET A 578 -9.64 17.91 7.19
N SER A 579 -8.38 18.05 6.78
CA SER A 579 -7.89 19.21 6.03
C SER A 579 -8.50 19.26 4.63
N TRP A 580 -8.53 18.13 3.92
CA TRP A 580 -9.15 17.99 2.59
C TRP A 580 -10.66 18.32 2.62
N ALA A 581 -11.40 17.74 3.58
CA ALA A 581 -12.83 17.94 3.71
C ALA A 581 -13.17 19.40 4.08
N ALA A 582 -12.37 20.02 4.95
CA ALA A 582 -12.56 21.42 5.31
C ALA A 582 -12.28 22.38 4.14
N THR A 583 -11.27 22.10 3.31
CA THR A 583 -10.73 23.07 2.35
C THR A 583 -11.09 22.82 0.89
N ARG A 584 -11.10 21.58 0.40
CA ARG A 584 -11.29 21.24 -1.02
C ARG A 584 -12.63 20.61 -1.35
N MET A 585 -13.25 19.91 -0.40
CA MET A 585 -14.53 19.26 -0.65
C MET A 585 -15.59 20.30 -1.04
N ARG A 586 -16.20 20.06 -2.22
CA ARG A 586 -17.27 20.87 -2.83
C ARG A 586 -18.61 20.65 -2.15
#